data_AF-A0AA39PH67-F1
#
_entry.id   AF-A0AA39PH67-F1
#
_cell.length_a   1.000
_cell.length_b   1.000
_cell.length_c   1.000
_cell.angle_alpha   90.00
_cell.angle_beta   90.00
_cell.angle_gamma   90.00
#
_symmetry.space_group_name_H-M   'P 1'
#
loop_
_entity.id
_entity.type
_entity.pdbx_description
1 polymer ?
#
loop_
_entity_poly.entity_id
_entity_poly.type
_entity_poly.pdbx_seq_one_letter_code
_entity_poly.pdbx_strand_id
1 'polypeptide(L)'
;MPVDDGLVGAFSNDATTMQSFFKAGIPVWQVISIKELPGVHVDKVCEFSNLPHPEEPSRLHLPTIFTGLSRDPVKYKKIHEFITHSMRWVDPFVLSSPIVKYRADMPLIEANTTKSRYSPYQKKQKIQSGASNHLQDLQHQLLPLIIEPWHLALLAVDANPARCHSCGHPSPKNKKAIPQENQYTFPRPDIIVTLNTEQKVHSYLISWLQLRGPLFARLTILEHLPPNLYHQEWWTVLGMGFLHGDPASRTAAEKRQTEVCKMMDGFMEELPLHTDNAASSAFWHGKNYEALWQEECQEILWELAEVNFHCEFKALHRRATGSNEQNLPIMRCFPDGDHLPGQLDIGAANYGLGDLLWLRRAPYIFAMKKAMRTWEDMPPSLLSEVRTAGWTEKEFLSVEETVANYYCDTFWQYFGHAPVLPWQLMHRTSEDYVPEARLQMTTSRSGVYVDVEELS
;
A
#
# COMPACT_ATOMS: atom_id res chain seq x y z
N MET A 1 -20.83 4.49 -34.22
CA MET A 1 -21.28 4.37 -32.82
C MET A 1 -21.26 5.75 -32.21
N PRO A 2 -22.11 6.09 -31.23
CA PRO A 2 -21.92 7.32 -30.47
C PRO A 2 -20.50 7.32 -29.89
N VAL A 3 -19.85 8.47 -29.91
CA VAL A 3 -18.56 8.68 -29.25
C VAL A 3 -18.81 8.60 -27.75
N ASP A 4 -17.94 7.90 -27.03
CA ASP A 4 -17.97 7.83 -25.57
C ASP A 4 -17.17 9.02 -25.00
N ASP A 5 -17.90 10.01 -24.49
CA ASP A 5 -17.33 11.23 -23.91
C ASP A 5 -16.59 10.97 -22.57
N GLY A 6 -16.69 9.77 -22.01
CA GLY A 6 -15.93 9.33 -20.83
C GLY A 6 -14.51 8.85 -21.14
N LEU A 7 -14.16 8.68 -22.43
CA LEU A 7 -12.83 8.22 -22.85
C LEU A 7 -11.86 9.37 -23.12
N VAL A 8 -10.58 9.16 -22.79
CA VAL A 8 -9.50 10.05 -23.23
C VAL A 8 -9.39 9.94 -24.75
N GLY A 9 -9.65 11.04 -25.46
CA GLY A 9 -9.58 11.05 -26.92
C GLY A 9 -8.16 11.19 -27.49
N ALA A 10 -8.04 11.21 -28.82
CA ALA A 10 -6.76 11.20 -29.52
C ALA A 10 -6.65 12.31 -30.59
N PHE A 11 -5.46 12.90 -30.70
CA PHE A 11 -5.09 13.83 -31.78
C PHE A 11 -4.31 13.08 -32.86
N SER A 12 -4.70 13.20 -34.13
CA SER A 12 -3.95 12.59 -35.24
C SER A 12 -4.05 13.44 -36.51
N ASN A 13 -3.01 13.38 -37.34
CA ASN A 13 -3.01 13.91 -38.70
C ASN A 13 -3.23 12.82 -39.76
N ASP A 14 -3.24 11.54 -39.36
CA ASP A 14 -3.52 10.40 -40.25
C ASP A 14 -5.01 10.04 -40.22
N ALA A 15 -5.66 10.16 -41.38
CA ALA A 15 -7.08 9.87 -41.55
C ALA A 15 -7.42 8.40 -41.24
N THR A 16 -6.50 7.46 -41.51
CA THR A 16 -6.71 6.03 -41.27
C THR A 16 -6.80 5.73 -39.77
N THR A 17 -5.90 6.32 -38.99
CA THR A 17 -5.89 6.25 -37.53
C THR A 17 -7.14 6.88 -36.93
N MET A 18 -7.52 8.08 -37.41
CA MET A 18 -8.74 8.74 -36.94
C MET A 18 -10.01 7.92 -37.18
N GLN A 19 -10.15 7.34 -38.38
CA GLN A 19 -11.30 6.51 -38.71
C GLN A 19 -11.35 5.25 -37.82
N SER A 20 -10.18 4.69 -37.47
CA SER A 20 -10.08 3.51 -36.60
C SER A 20 -10.53 3.84 -35.18
N PHE A 21 -10.06 4.95 -34.60
CA PHE A 21 -10.49 5.41 -33.28
C PHE A 21 -11.96 5.80 -33.23
N PHE A 22 -12.47 6.50 -34.26
CA PHE A 22 -13.89 6.83 -34.36
C PHE A 22 -14.76 5.57 -34.43
N LYS A 23 -14.33 4.54 -35.18
CA LYS A 23 -15.02 3.23 -35.21
C LYS A 23 -15.00 2.53 -33.86
N ALA A 24 -13.97 2.76 -33.05
CA ALA A 24 -13.86 2.25 -31.68
C ALA A 24 -14.64 3.08 -30.65
N GLY A 25 -15.34 4.16 -31.04
CA GLY A 25 -16.09 5.02 -30.14
C GLY A 25 -15.23 6.02 -29.35
N ILE A 26 -13.95 6.16 -29.68
CA ILE A 26 -13.02 7.05 -28.99
C ILE A 26 -13.12 8.46 -29.58
N PRO A 27 -13.17 9.54 -28.77
CA PRO A 27 -13.14 10.91 -29.28
C PRO A 27 -11.84 11.16 -30.08
N VAL A 28 -11.94 11.81 -31.24
CA VAL A 28 -10.78 12.11 -32.09
C VAL A 28 -10.77 13.55 -32.57
N TRP A 29 -9.58 14.13 -32.62
CA TRP A 29 -9.33 15.46 -33.14
C TRP A 29 -8.30 15.41 -34.28
N GLN A 30 -8.70 15.92 -35.44
CA GLN A 30 -7.79 16.05 -36.58
C GLN A 30 -6.88 17.25 -36.40
N VAL A 31 -5.57 17.02 -36.49
CA VAL A 31 -4.59 18.11 -36.57
C VAL A 31 -4.29 18.37 -38.04
N ILE A 32 -4.81 19.48 -38.56
CA ILE A 32 -4.60 19.92 -39.95
C ILE A 32 -3.64 21.11 -40.00
N SER A 33 -2.87 21.21 -41.09
CA SER A 33 -2.10 22.43 -41.33
C SER A 33 -3.04 23.59 -41.62
N ILE A 34 -2.72 24.80 -41.15
CA ILE A 34 -3.49 26.00 -41.49
C ILE A 34 -3.58 26.24 -43.01
N LYS A 35 -2.61 25.72 -43.78
CA LYS A 35 -2.59 25.79 -45.25
C LYS A 35 -3.65 24.89 -45.90
N GLU A 36 -4.09 23.85 -45.20
CA GLU A 36 -5.07 22.86 -45.67
C GLU A 36 -6.50 23.21 -45.23
N LEU A 37 -6.64 24.16 -44.30
CA LEU A 37 -7.93 24.67 -43.81
C LEU A 37 -8.91 25.08 -44.93
N PRO A 38 -8.50 25.68 -46.07
CA PRO A 38 -9.43 26.06 -47.13
C PRO A 38 -10.23 24.90 -47.74
N GLY A 39 -9.79 23.64 -47.54
CA GLY A 39 -10.49 22.44 -48.00
C GLY A 39 -11.32 21.73 -46.92
N VAL A 40 -11.38 22.25 -45.69
CA VAL A 40 -12.03 21.58 -44.56
C VAL A 40 -13.39 22.20 -44.30
N HIS A 41 -14.42 21.35 -44.30
CA HIS A 41 -15.76 21.76 -43.90
C HIS A 41 -15.78 21.94 -42.38
N VAL A 42 -16.12 23.16 -41.94
CA VAL A 42 -16.17 23.50 -40.51
C VAL A 42 -17.63 23.68 -40.13
N ASP A 43 -18.19 22.68 -39.42
CA ASP A 43 -19.58 22.72 -38.96
C ASP A 43 -19.79 23.77 -37.86
N LYS A 44 -18.81 23.90 -36.97
CA LYS A 44 -18.83 24.84 -35.85
C LYS A 44 -17.42 25.27 -35.50
N VAL A 45 -17.23 26.58 -35.39
CA VAL A 45 -16.05 27.15 -34.75
C VAL A 45 -16.39 27.31 -33.27
N CYS A 46 -15.66 26.61 -32.41
CA CYS A 46 -15.71 26.85 -30.98
C CYS A 46 -14.57 27.81 -30.61
N GLU A 47 -14.84 28.79 -29.76
CA GLU A 47 -13.74 29.48 -29.11
C GLU A 47 -12.93 28.45 -28.33
N PHE A 48 -11.61 28.50 -28.48
CA PHE A 48 -10.72 27.76 -27.61
C PHE A 48 -10.86 28.41 -26.24
N SER A 49 -11.87 27.97 -25.48
CA SER A 49 -11.87 28.17 -24.03
C SER A 49 -10.51 27.69 -23.59
N ASN A 50 -9.75 28.55 -22.91
CA ASN A 50 -8.58 28.13 -22.19
C ASN A 50 -9.05 26.99 -21.28
N LEU A 51 -8.94 25.74 -21.77
CA LEU A 51 -8.95 24.57 -20.93
C LEU A 51 -7.99 24.92 -19.79
N PRO A 52 -8.29 24.55 -18.54
CA PRO A 52 -7.32 24.61 -17.47
C PRO A 52 -6.26 23.55 -17.82
N HIS A 53 -5.42 23.85 -18.81
CA HIS A 53 -4.04 23.44 -18.72
C HIS A 53 -3.63 24.06 -17.39
N PRO A 54 -3.19 23.26 -16.42
CA PRO A 54 -2.36 23.87 -15.41
C PRO A 54 -1.22 24.53 -16.21
N GLU A 55 -1.24 25.86 -16.30
CA GLU A 55 -0.07 26.63 -16.76
C GLU A 55 1.11 26.34 -15.83
N GLU A 56 0.80 25.86 -14.62
CA GLU A 56 1.75 25.20 -13.76
C GLU A 56 2.25 23.90 -14.42
N PRO A 57 3.57 23.71 -14.56
CA PRO A 57 4.12 22.43 -14.96
C PRO A 57 3.52 21.32 -14.10
N SER A 58 3.32 20.13 -14.68
CA SER A 58 2.92 18.95 -13.91
C SER A 58 3.82 18.89 -12.70
N ARG A 59 3.21 19.02 -11.51
CA ARG A 59 3.99 19.12 -10.28
C ARG A 59 4.80 17.84 -10.09
N LEU A 60 4.26 16.70 -10.53
CA LEU A 60 4.96 15.41 -10.59
C LEU A 60 6.17 15.47 -11.54
N HIS A 61 7.37 15.49 -10.97
CA HIS A 61 8.61 15.27 -11.70
C HIS A 61 8.70 13.81 -12.17
N LEU A 62 8.11 13.51 -13.32
CA LEU A 62 8.22 12.18 -13.94
C LEU A 62 9.58 11.99 -14.62
N PRO A 63 10.09 10.74 -14.67
CA PRO A 63 11.27 10.38 -15.42
C PRO A 63 11.18 10.86 -16.86
N THR A 64 12.31 11.24 -17.45
CA THR A 64 12.39 11.29 -18.91
C THR A 64 12.35 9.86 -19.44
N ILE A 65 11.17 9.42 -19.90
CA ILE A 65 10.93 8.05 -20.40
C ILE A 65 11.84 7.71 -21.58
N PHE A 66 12.11 8.70 -22.45
CA PHE A 66 12.98 8.53 -23.62
C PHE A 66 13.60 9.87 -24.04
N THR A 67 14.92 9.88 -24.23
CA THR A 67 15.66 10.99 -24.85
C THR A 67 16.22 10.52 -26.19
N GLY A 68 15.76 11.12 -27.29
CA GLY A 68 16.23 10.76 -28.62
C GLY A 68 15.41 11.40 -29.73
N LEU A 69 15.66 11.00 -30.97
CA LEU A 69 14.94 11.52 -32.14
C LEU A 69 13.48 11.06 -32.12
N SER A 70 12.56 11.94 -32.50
CA SER A 70 11.11 11.66 -32.52
C SER A 70 10.73 10.50 -33.46
N ARG A 71 11.60 10.11 -34.40
CA ARG A 71 11.38 9.01 -35.34
C ARG A 71 11.97 7.67 -34.88
N ASP A 72 12.65 7.65 -33.74
CA ASP A 72 13.24 6.42 -33.21
C ASP A 72 12.12 5.46 -32.74
N PRO A 73 11.98 4.26 -33.33
CA PRO A 73 10.96 3.30 -32.90
C PRO A 73 11.16 2.78 -31.47
N VAL A 74 12.37 2.89 -30.90
CA VAL A 74 12.68 2.50 -29.51
C VAL A 74 11.85 3.30 -28.50
N LYS A 75 11.43 4.53 -28.85
CA LYS A 75 10.58 5.36 -27.99
C LYS A 75 9.29 4.65 -27.60
N TYR A 76 8.65 3.92 -28.52
CA TYR A 76 7.38 3.23 -28.25
C TYR A 76 7.59 2.05 -27.30
N LYS A 77 8.71 1.35 -27.42
CA LYS A 77 9.10 0.30 -26.48
C LYS A 77 9.31 0.88 -25.09
N LYS A 78 10.03 2.02 -24.98
CA LYS A 78 10.28 2.69 -23.70
C LYS A 78 9.00 3.23 -23.05
N ILE A 79 8.09 3.82 -23.85
CA ILE A 79 6.77 4.25 -23.39
C ILE A 79 5.96 3.04 -22.92
N HIS A 80 5.94 1.95 -23.67
CA HIS A 80 5.21 0.74 -23.28
C HIS A 80 5.81 0.10 -22.02
N GLU A 81 7.14 0.02 -21.91
CA GLU A 81 7.85 -0.45 -20.71
C GLU A 81 7.48 0.42 -19.50
N PHE A 82 7.54 1.74 -19.63
CA PHE A 82 7.16 2.68 -18.58
C PHE A 82 5.69 2.51 -18.17
N ILE A 83 4.76 2.54 -19.12
CA ILE A 83 3.32 2.39 -18.86
C ILE A 83 3.02 1.04 -18.19
N THR A 84 3.60 -0.04 -18.69
CA THR A 84 3.42 -1.39 -18.11
C THR A 84 4.03 -1.49 -16.72
N HIS A 85 5.13 -0.78 -16.47
CA HIS A 85 5.75 -0.73 -15.16
C HIS A 85 4.95 0.12 -14.17
N SER A 86 4.46 1.29 -14.61
CA SER A 86 3.66 2.21 -13.79
C SER A 86 2.25 1.69 -13.50
N MET A 87 1.71 0.82 -14.36
CA MET A 87 0.48 0.08 -14.08
C MET A 87 0.68 -1.08 -13.08
N ARG A 88 1.93 -1.42 -12.72
CA ARG A 88 2.22 -2.44 -11.72
C ARG A 88 2.52 -1.78 -10.39
N TRP A 89 2.10 -2.41 -9.30
CA TRP A 89 2.53 -2.03 -7.96
C TRP A 89 4.05 -2.05 -7.91
N VAL A 90 4.68 -0.89 -7.73
CA VAL A 90 6.08 -0.83 -7.32
C VAL A 90 6.13 -1.28 -5.86
N ASP A 91 7.04 -2.17 -5.53
CA ASP A 91 7.28 -2.52 -4.14
C ASP A 91 8.07 -1.37 -3.48
N PRO A 92 7.49 -0.73 -2.47
CA PRO A 92 8.09 0.42 -1.82
C PRO A 92 9.34 0.05 -1.00
N PHE A 93 9.61 -1.24 -0.80
CA PHE A 93 10.78 -1.74 -0.10
C PHE A 93 11.94 -2.14 -1.02
N VAL A 94 11.83 -1.96 -2.34
CA VAL A 94 12.88 -2.34 -3.33
C VAL A 94 14.23 -1.67 -3.06
N LEU A 95 14.22 -0.46 -2.50
CA LEU A 95 15.44 0.28 -2.17
C LEU A 95 16.12 -0.22 -0.89
N SER A 96 15.47 -1.11 -0.13
CA SER A 96 16.03 -1.73 1.05
C SER A 96 16.96 -2.87 0.63
N SER A 97 18.22 -2.84 1.07
CA SER A 97 19.22 -3.86 0.69
C SER A 97 18.73 -5.27 1.05
N PRO A 98 19.09 -6.31 0.28
CA PRO A 98 18.76 -7.69 0.63
C PRO A 98 19.37 -8.02 2.00
N ILE A 99 18.54 -8.52 2.91
CA ILE A 99 18.99 -8.99 4.23
C ILE A 99 19.89 -10.21 4.00
N VAL A 100 21.19 -10.04 4.24
CA VAL A 100 22.16 -11.15 4.14
C VAL A 100 22.00 -12.03 5.37
N LYS A 101 21.29 -13.15 5.23
CA LYS A 101 21.04 -14.13 6.31
C LYS A 101 22.31 -14.77 6.90
N TYR A 102 23.48 -14.61 6.26
CA TYR A 102 24.73 -15.22 6.68
C TYR A 102 25.91 -14.25 6.64
N ARG A 103 26.29 -13.72 7.81
CA ARG A 103 27.68 -13.30 8.04
C ARG A 103 28.19 -13.98 9.30
N ALA A 104 29.02 -15.00 9.12
CA ALA A 104 29.67 -15.70 10.20
C ALA A 104 30.59 -14.75 11.00
N ASP A 105 30.50 -14.86 12.33
CA ASP A 105 31.45 -14.44 13.36
C ASP A 105 32.31 -13.20 13.05
N MET A 106 31.78 -12.03 13.39
CA MET A 106 32.62 -10.87 13.69
C MET A 106 32.80 -10.76 15.22
N PRO A 107 34.04 -10.68 15.73
CA PRO A 107 34.29 -10.64 17.16
C PRO A 107 33.72 -9.35 17.76
N LEU A 108 32.88 -9.52 18.79
CA LEU A 108 32.36 -8.44 19.63
C LEU A 108 33.52 -7.74 20.35
N ILE A 109 33.88 -6.54 19.90
CA ILE A 109 34.71 -5.64 20.70
C ILE A 109 33.79 -4.94 21.70
N GLU A 110 33.82 -5.39 22.95
CA GLU A 110 33.19 -4.70 24.08
C GLU A 110 33.88 -3.35 24.33
N ALA A 111 33.16 -2.25 24.14
CA ALA A 111 33.56 -0.96 24.65
C ALA A 111 32.64 -0.56 25.81
N ASN A 112 33.10 -0.85 27.03
CA ASN A 112 32.59 -0.29 28.27
C ASN A 112 32.87 1.21 28.31
N THR A 113 31.84 2.07 28.35
CA THR A 113 31.90 3.34 29.08
C THR A 113 30.51 3.78 29.54
N THR A 114 30.36 3.77 30.86
CA THR A 114 29.26 4.32 31.64
C THR A 114 29.33 5.84 31.68
N LYS A 115 28.32 6.54 31.15
CA LYS A 115 27.94 7.90 31.61
C LYS A 115 26.43 8.07 31.59
N SER A 116 25.86 7.94 32.80
CA SER A 116 24.51 8.34 33.18
C SER A 116 24.22 9.79 32.74
N ARG A 117 23.08 10.02 32.07
CA ARG A 117 22.50 11.35 31.90
C ARG A 117 21.16 11.43 32.63
N TYR A 118 21.10 12.45 33.46
CA TYR A 118 20.03 12.95 34.31
C TYR A 118 18.70 13.14 33.55
N SER A 119 17.57 12.67 34.12
CA SER A 119 16.20 12.89 33.62
C SER A 119 15.41 13.68 34.67
N PRO A 120 14.92 14.91 34.39
CA PRO A 120 14.36 15.80 35.41
C PRO A 120 12.87 15.58 35.72
N TYR A 121 12.24 14.50 35.25
CA TYR A 121 10.86 14.17 35.63
C TYR A 121 10.75 12.74 36.16
N GLN A 122 10.28 12.63 37.40
CA GLN A 122 9.91 11.37 38.04
C GLN A 122 8.73 10.74 37.27
N LYS A 123 9.02 9.77 36.40
CA LYS A 123 7.97 8.86 35.91
C LYS A 123 7.50 8.03 37.10
N LYS A 124 6.23 8.21 37.51
CA LYS A 124 5.53 7.26 38.36
C LYS A 124 5.71 5.87 37.74
N GLN A 125 6.38 4.98 38.48
CA GLN A 125 6.59 3.60 38.10
C GLN A 125 5.21 2.95 37.92
N LYS A 126 4.79 2.73 36.67
CA LYS A 126 3.78 1.71 36.39
C LYS A 126 4.43 0.37 36.73
N ILE A 127 3.79 -0.34 37.64
CA ILE A 127 4.10 -1.71 38.04
C ILE A 127 4.30 -2.53 36.75
N GLN A 128 5.49 -3.10 36.59
CA GLN A 128 5.80 -4.05 35.52
C GLN A 128 5.00 -5.33 35.80
N SER A 129 3.77 -5.39 35.30
CA SER A 129 3.16 -6.69 34.99
C SER A 129 4.01 -7.32 33.89
N GLY A 130 4.43 -8.58 34.09
CA GLY A 130 5.39 -9.29 33.24
C GLY A 130 5.23 -8.95 31.76
N ALA A 131 6.29 -8.42 31.16
CA ALA A 131 6.29 -8.01 29.76
C ALA A 131 6.04 -9.24 28.90
N SER A 132 4.77 -9.44 28.53
CA SER A 132 4.39 -10.39 27.50
C SER A 132 5.10 -9.96 26.22
N ASN A 133 5.91 -10.84 25.65
CA ASN A 133 6.52 -10.64 24.33
C ASN A 133 5.49 -10.85 23.22
N HIS A 134 4.19 -10.88 23.50
CA HIS A 134 3.17 -11.03 22.46
C HIS A 134 2.75 -9.68 21.89
N LEU A 135 2.42 -9.69 20.60
CA LEU A 135 1.85 -8.54 19.94
C LEU A 135 0.43 -8.28 20.49
N GLN A 136 0.02 -7.01 20.43
CA GLN A 136 -1.29 -6.58 20.91
C GLN A 136 -2.07 -5.96 19.76
N ASP A 137 -3.37 -6.21 19.76
CA ASP A 137 -4.32 -5.54 18.88
C ASP A 137 -4.97 -4.36 19.60
N LEU A 138 -5.19 -3.27 18.86
CA LEU A 138 -5.85 -2.07 19.37
C LEU A 138 -7.31 -2.07 18.95
N GLN A 139 -8.19 -2.07 19.94
CA GLN A 139 -9.64 -2.01 19.71
C GLN A 139 -10.12 -0.55 19.77
N HIS A 140 -10.76 -0.07 18.72
CA HIS A 140 -11.32 1.28 18.65
C HIS A 140 -12.52 1.33 17.69
N GLN A 141 -13.51 2.17 17.96
CA GLN A 141 -14.77 2.23 17.19
C GLN A 141 -14.60 2.59 15.70
N LEU A 142 -13.52 3.29 15.36
CA LEU A 142 -13.17 3.66 13.99
C LEU A 142 -12.31 2.61 13.29
N LEU A 143 -11.71 1.66 14.04
CA LEU A 143 -10.97 0.58 13.42
C LEU A 143 -11.97 -0.53 13.05
N PRO A 144 -12.01 -0.95 11.77
CA PRO A 144 -12.67 -2.19 11.40
C PRO A 144 -12.10 -3.40 12.16
N LEU A 145 -12.81 -4.53 12.12
CA LEU A 145 -12.34 -5.74 12.81
C LEU A 145 -11.30 -6.47 11.96
N ILE A 146 -10.25 -6.95 12.63
CA ILE A 146 -9.29 -7.88 12.03
C ILE A 146 -10.00 -9.21 11.79
N ILE A 147 -9.80 -9.79 10.61
CA ILE A 147 -10.35 -11.10 10.25
C ILE A 147 -9.79 -12.16 11.22
N GLU A 148 -10.65 -13.03 11.74
CA GLU A 148 -10.38 -13.80 12.96
C GLU A 148 -9.12 -14.70 12.92
N PRO A 149 -8.85 -15.51 11.86
CA PRO A 149 -7.63 -16.30 11.81
C PRO A 149 -6.35 -15.47 11.82
N TRP A 150 -6.40 -14.26 11.23
CA TRP A 150 -5.29 -13.32 11.20
C TRP A 150 -5.09 -12.61 12.54
N HIS A 151 -6.18 -12.27 13.22
CA HIS A 151 -6.15 -11.74 14.57
C HIS A 151 -5.53 -12.74 15.56
N LEU A 152 -5.98 -14.00 15.53
CA LEU A 152 -5.40 -15.06 16.36
C LEU A 152 -3.91 -15.26 16.07
N ALA A 153 -3.53 -15.29 14.79
CA ALA A 153 -2.14 -15.38 14.37
C ALA A 153 -1.27 -14.23 14.90
N LEU A 154 -1.78 -12.99 14.89
CA LEU A 154 -1.08 -11.83 15.45
C LEU A 154 -0.73 -12.04 16.93
N LEU A 155 -1.72 -12.45 17.71
CA LEU A 155 -1.58 -12.64 19.16
C LEU A 155 -0.66 -13.81 19.50
N ALA A 156 -0.56 -14.80 18.62
CA ALA A 156 0.30 -15.97 18.79
C ALA A 156 1.80 -15.68 18.53
N VAL A 157 2.14 -14.58 17.86
CA VAL A 157 3.54 -14.24 17.55
C VAL A 157 4.35 -14.06 18.84
N ASP A 158 5.48 -14.77 18.92
CA ASP A 158 6.53 -14.46 19.91
C ASP A 158 7.38 -13.30 19.39
N ALA A 159 7.08 -12.09 19.88
CA ALA A 159 7.75 -10.85 19.53
C ALA A 159 9.08 -10.67 20.29
N ASN A 160 9.78 -11.77 20.57
CA ASN A 160 11.14 -11.74 21.08
C ASN A 160 12.09 -11.13 20.02
N PRO A 161 12.78 -10.01 20.32
CA PRO A 161 13.69 -9.36 19.37
C PRO A 161 14.84 -10.26 18.90
N ALA A 162 15.21 -11.29 19.67
CA ALA A 162 16.25 -12.25 19.28
C ALA A 162 15.86 -13.12 18.07
N ARG A 163 14.56 -13.22 17.75
CA ARG A 163 14.05 -13.97 16.59
C ARG A 163 14.10 -13.16 15.30
N CYS A 164 14.32 -11.86 15.38
CA CYS A 164 14.30 -10.98 14.22
C CYS A 164 15.67 -11.01 13.52
N HIS A 165 15.69 -11.46 12.26
CA HIS A 165 16.87 -11.59 11.41
C HIS A 165 17.62 -10.26 11.25
N SER A 166 16.87 -9.16 11.18
CA SER A 166 17.38 -7.80 10.98
C SER A 166 17.87 -7.14 12.28
N CYS A 167 17.59 -7.76 13.43
CA CYS A 167 17.95 -7.25 14.75
C CYS A 167 19.45 -7.44 15.09
N GLY A 168 20.25 -8.01 14.18
CA GLY A 168 21.71 -8.11 14.27
C GLY A 168 22.48 -6.81 14.00
N HIS A 169 21.82 -5.74 13.54
CA HIS A 169 22.46 -4.44 13.28
C HIS A 169 21.85 -3.27 14.08
N PRO A 170 21.75 -3.34 15.42
CA PRO A 170 21.45 -2.14 16.19
C PRO A 170 22.58 -1.14 16.00
N SER A 171 22.26 0.04 15.47
CA SER A 171 23.20 1.15 15.44
C SER A 171 23.79 1.35 16.85
N PRO A 172 25.12 1.50 17.01
CA PRO A 172 25.74 1.68 18.32
C PRO A 172 25.19 2.91 19.08
N LYS A 173 24.50 3.82 18.38
CA LYS A 173 23.85 5.01 18.95
C LYS A 173 22.39 4.78 19.36
N ASN A 174 21.70 3.75 18.87
CA ASN A 174 20.31 3.47 19.24
C ASN A 174 19.97 1.97 19.13
N LYS A 175 20.18 1.23 20.23
CA LYS A 175 19.94 -0.22 20.31
C LYS A 175 18.46 -0.64 20.14
N LYS A 176 17.52 0.30 20.00
CA LYS A 176 16.08 0.06 19.82
C LYS A 176 15.54 0.55 18.48
N ALA A 177 16.39 1.10 17.61
CA ALA A 177 15.93 1.56 16.31
C ALA A 177 15.66 0.34 15.42
N ILE A 178 14.47 0.33 14.81
CA ILE A 178 14.16 -0.59 13.72
C ILE A 178 15.12 -0.26 12.55
N PRO A 179 15.75 -1.24 11.88
CA PRO A 179 16.58 -0.96 10.71
C PRO A 179 15.81 -0.17 9.65
N GLN A 180 16.49 0.65 8.84
CA GLN A 180 15.83 1.48 7.82
C GLN A 180 15.04 0.62 6.82
N GLU A 181 15.55 -0.57 6.50
CA GLU A 181 14.81 -1.55 5.70
C GLU A 181 13.49 -2.00 6.32
N ASN A 182 13.28 -1.85 7.61
CA ASN A 182 12.13 -2.35 8.35
C ASN A 182 11.14 -1.25 8.76
N GLN A 183 11.23 -0.09 8.11
CA GLN A 183 10.32 1.04 8.34
C GLN A 183 8.98 0.85 7.61
N TYR A 184 8.02 1.74 7.87
CA TYR A 184 6.68 1.65 7.31
C TYR A 184 6.56 2.47 6.02
N THR A 185 6.00 1.85 4.98
CA THR A 185 5.68 2.58 3.75
C THR A 185 4.54 3.57 3.96
N PHE A 186 3.46 3.20 4.65
CA PHE A 186 2.36 4.10 4.99
C PHE A 186 2.17 4.12 6.51
N PRO A 187 1.45 5.12 7.07
CA PRO A 187 1.09 5.06 8.47
C PRO A 187 0.26 3.80 8.75
N ARG A 188 0.52 3.13 9.86
CA ARG A 188 -0.40 2.10 10.36
C ARG A 188 -1.72 2.76 10.78
N PRO A 189 -2.90 2.20 10.52
CA PRO A 189 -4.14 2.90 10.83
C PRO A 189 -4.38 3.13 12.34
N ASP A 190 -3.77 2.32 13.21
CA ASP A 190 -3.81 2.51 14.67
C ASP A 190 -3.14 3.82 15.13
N ILE A 191 -2.22 4.39 14.34
CA ILE A 191 -1.59 5.69 14.61
C ILE A 191 -2.61 6.83 14.69
N ILE A 192 -3.70 6.72 13.92
CA ILE A 192 -4.73 7.75 13.80
C ILE A 192 -5.66 7.71 15.01
N VAL A 193 -5.96 6.51 15.53
CA VAL A 193 -6.95 6.33 16.61
C VAL A 193 -6.33 6.30 18.01
N THR A 194 -5.01 6.15 18.14
CA THR A 194 -4.30 6.19 19.43
C THR A 194 -4.22 7.60 20.05
N LEU A 195 -4.78 8.60 19.38
CA LEU A 195 -4.83 9.99 19.82
C LEU A 195 -5.82 10.19 20.97
N ASN A 196 -5.40 10.95 21.98
CA ASN A 196 -6.19 11.17 23.21
C ASN A 196 -7.48 12.00 23.01
N THR A 197 -7.73 12.55 21.82
CA THR A 197 -8.84 13.49 21.57
C THR A 197 -9.40 13.27 20.16
N GLU A 198 -10.72 13.20 20.06
CA GLU A 198 -11.47 13.06 18.80
C GLU A 198 -11.07 14.12 17.76
N GLN A 199 -10.90 15.38 18.16
CA GLN A 199 -10.45 16.45 17.27
C GLN A 199 -9.12 16.14 16.56
N LYS A 200 -8.17 15.49 17.27
CA LYS A 200 -6.89 15.11 16.67
C LYS A 200 -7.03 13.92 15.72
N VAL A 201 -7.90 12.96 16.07
CA VAL A 201 -8.24 11.83 15.19
C VAL A 201 -8.79 12.35 13.85
N HIS A 202 -9.75 13.28 13.90
CA HIS A 202 -10.28 13.91 12.69
C HIS A 202 -9.22 14.66 11.89
N SER A 203 -8.36 15.42 12.57
CA SER A 203 -7.27 16.14 11.90
C SER A 203 -6.30 15.19 11.18
N TYR A 204 -5.99 14.03 11.78
CA TYR A 204 -5.11 13.03 11.16
C TYR A 204 -5.78 12.35 9.97
N LEU A 205 -7.08 12.10 10.02
CA LEU A 205 -7.85 11.60 8.88
C LEU A 205 -7.86 12.60 7.73
N ILE A 206 -8.07 13.90 8.01
CA ILE A 206 -7.98 14.97 7.00
C ILE A 206 -6.58 15.02 6.37
N SER A 207 -5.53 15.03 7.20
CA SER A 207 -4.14 14.98 6.72
C SER A 207 -3.88 13.75 5.86
N TRP A 208 -4.37 12.57 6.27
CA TRP A 208 -4.25 11.35 5.48
C TRP A 208 -4.96 11.48 4.13
N LEU A 209 -6.21 11.96 4.08
CA LEU A 209 -6.96 12.12 2.83
C LEU A 209 -6.26 13.07 1.85
N GLN A 210 -5.65 14.14 2.35
CA GLN A 210 -4.86 15.06 1.52
C GLN A 210 -3.58 14.39 0.98
N LEU A 211 -2.95 13.53 1.78
CA LEU A 211 -1.73 12.80 1.40
C LEU A 211 -2.00 11.53 0.58
N ARG A 212 -3.22 10.97 0.64
CA ARG A 212 -3.61 9.69 0.05
C ARG A 212 -3.24 9.60 -1.42
N GLY A 213 -3.78 10.51 -2.24
CA GLY A 213 -3.56 10.50 -3.69
C GLY A 213 -2.07 10.51 -4.07
N PRO A 214 -1.30 11.47 -3.56
CA PRO A 214 0.16 11.49 -3.73
C PRO A 214 0.90 10.23 -3.28
N LEU A 215 0.59 9.75 -2.07
CA LEU A 215 1.25 8.59 -1.50
C LEU A 215 0.85 7.29 -2.21
N PHE A 216 -0.23 7.28 -2.98
CA PHE A 216 -0.56 6.17 -3.88
C PHE A 216 0.10 6.32 -5.24
N ALA A 217 0.16 7.54 -5.79
CA ALA A 217 0.86 7.81 -7.04
C ALA A 217 2.34 7.36 -6.98
N ARG A 218 3.00 7.50 -5.82
CA ARG A 218 4.40 7.02 -5.66
C ARG A 218 4.58 5.51 -5.87
N LEU A 219 3.54 4.70 -5.65
CA LEU A 219 3.60 3.26 -5.91
C LEU A 219 3.61 2.93 -7.41
N THR A 220 3.56 3.93 -8.28
CA THR A 220 3.61 3.80 -9.74
C THR A 220 4.88 4.41 -10.36
N ILE A 221 5.72 5.10 -9.58
CA ILE A 221 6.91 5.83 -10.06
C ILE A 221 8.16 5.41 -9.26
N LEU A 222 9.10 4.74 -9.92
CA LEU A 222 10.30 4.19 -9.27
C LEU A 222 11.36 5.23 -8.88
N GLU A 223 11.48 6.33 -9.64
CA GLU A 223 12.66 7.22 -9.56
C GLU A 223 12.63 8.17 -8.35
N HIS A 224 11.48 8.30 -7.67
CA HIS A 224 11.26 9.25 -6.57
C HIS A 224 10.53 8.64 -5.37
N LEU A 225 10.82 7.38 -5.03
CA LEU A 225 10.28 6.77 -3.81
C LEU A 225 10.84 7.50 -2.58
N PRO A 226 10.00 8.18 -1.76
CA PRO A 226 10.46 8.70 -0.48
C PRO A 226 10.92 7.54 0.40
N PRO A 227 11.87 7.79 1.33
CA PRO A 227 12.27 6.75 2.26
C PRO A 227 11.06 6.25 3.05
N ASN A 228 11.04 4.96 3.38
CA ASN A 228 10.13 4.45 4.38
C ASN A 228 10.34 5.23 5.69
N LEU A 229 9.29 5.40 6.49
CA LEU A 229 9.34 6.22 7.69
C LEU A 229 9.13 5.38 8.94
N TYR A 230 9.78 5.77 10.02
CA TYR A 230 9.49 5.25 11.35
C TYR A 230 8.06 5.62 11.77
N HIS A 231 7.49 4.83 12.67
CA HIS A 231 6.19 5.12 13.26
C HIS A 231 6.10 6.56 13.83
N GLN A 232 7.15 7.05 14.51
CA GLN A 232 7.20 8.42 15.03
C GLN A 232 7.32 9.52 13.96
N GLU A 233 7.89 9.19 12.80
CA GLU A 233 7.98 10.10 11.66
C GLU A 233 6.61 10.21 11.00
N TRP A 234 5.89 9.11 10.81
CA TRP A 234 4.49 9.12 10.37
C TRP A 234 3.57 9.94 11.29
N TRP A 235 3.74 9.83 12.61
CA TRP A 235 3.08 10.70 13.59
C TRP A 235 3.34 12.18 13.30
N THR A 236 4.58 12.52 12.95
CA THR A 236 4.97 13.90 12.64
C THR A 236 4.35 14.36 11.33
N VAL A 237 4.34 13.51 10.30
CA VAL A 237 3.73 13.78 8.99
C VAL A 237 2.24 14.10 9.12
N LEU A 238 1.48 13.20 9.75
CA LEU A 238 0.03 13.37 9.90
C LEU A 238 -0.32 14.57 10.81
N GLY A 239 0.55 14.88 11.76
CA GLY A 239 0.42 16.03 12.66
C GLY A 239 0.77 17.38 12.05
N MET A 240 1.32 17.45 10.83
CA MET A 240 1.79 18.72 10.24
C MET A 240 0.67 19.76 10.11
N GLY A 241 -0.56 19.36 9.74
CA GLY A 241 -1.71 20.27 9.66
C GLY A 241 -2.31 20.67 11.02
N PHE A 242 -1.85 20.07 12.13
CA PHE A 242 -2.28 20.37 13.51
C PHE A 242 -1.26 21.23 14.29
N LEU A 243 0.01 21.21 13.91
CA LEU A 243 1.09 21.92 14.60
C LEU A 243 1.13 23.42 14.22
N HIS A 244 0.08 24.16 14.58
CA HIS A 244 0.15 25.62 14.69
C HIS A 244 0.77 25.99 16.04
N GLY A 245 2.06 25.65 16.18
CA GLY A 245 2.87 26.07 17.32
C GLY A 245 3.50 27.42 17.04
N ASP A 246 3.35 28.35 17.97
CA ASP A 246 4.00 29.67 18.02
C ASP A 246 5.48 29.59 17.58
N PRO A 247 5.94 30.35 16.56
CA PRO A 247 7.31 30.32 16.03
C PRO A 247 8.41 30.69 17.04
N ALA A 248 8.04 31.00 18.28
CA ALA A 248 8.93 31.30 19.39
C ALA A 248 9.48 30.06 20.13
N SER A 249 9.02 28.84 19.84
CA SER A 249 9.36 27.64 20.65
C SER A 249 10.27 26.66 19.92
N ARG A 250 11.58 26.98 19.85
CA ARG A 250 12.70 26.14 19.38
C ARG A 250 12.79 24.79 20.11
N THR A 251 11.86 23.89 19.86
CA THR A 251 11.70 22.61 20.54
C THR A 251 12.09 21.45 19.64
N ALA A 252 12.38 20.30 20.23
CA ALA A 252 12.72 19.08 19.50
C ALA A 252 11.65 18.65 18.47
N ALA A 253 10.41 19.13 18.61
CA ALA A 253 9.31 18.93 17.66
C ALA A 253 9.55 19.68 16.34
N GLU A 254 9.94 20.95 16.37
CA GLU A 254 10.26 21.74 15.16
C GLU A 254 11.46 21.14 14.40
N LYS A 255 12.46 20.65 15.14
CA LYS A 255 13.61 19.97 14.54
C LYS A 255 13.18 18.68 13.82
N ARG A 256 12.31 17.87 14.43
CA ARG A 256 11.78 16.65 13.82
C ARG A 256 10.90 16.95 12.62
N GLN A 257 10.06 17.98 12.70
CA GLN A 257 9.25 18.45 11.58
C GLN A 257 10.15 18.88 10.41
N THR A 258 11.21 19.65 10.69
CA THR A 258 12.19 20.05 9.67
C THR A 258 12.90 18.84 9.05
N GLU A 259 13.25 17.83 9.85
CA GLU A 259 13.88 16.60 9.36
C GLU A 259 12.93 15.79 8.49
N VAL A 260 11.66 15.65 8.87
CA VAL A 260 10.63 14.94 8.10
C VAL A 260 10.29 15.70 6.81
N CYS A 261 10.13 17.02 6.85
CA CYS A 261 9.96 17.84 5.65
C CYS A 261 11.15 17.68 4.69
N LYS A 262 12.38 17.55 5.22
CA LYS A 262 13.56 17.26 4.41
C LYS A 262 13.58 15.84 3.82
N MET A 263 13.07 14.85 4.54
CA MET A 263 12.94 13.48 4.01
C MET A 263 11.87 13.39 2.93
N MET A 264 10.87 14.26 3.02
CA MET A 264 9.79 14.41 2.04
C MET A 264 10.05 15.57 1.06
N ASP A 265 11.28 16.09 1.02
CA ASP A 265 11.67 17.21 0.16
C ASP A 265 11.62 16.79 -1.31
N GLY A 266 11.16 17.68 -2.18
CA GLY A 266 10.80 17.35 -3.56
C GLY A 266 9.47 16.59 -3.73
N PHE A 267 8.94 15.94 -2.69
CA PHE A 267 7.60 15.33 -2.71
C PHE A 267 6.52 16.27 -2.17
N MET A 268 6.87 17.05 -1.15
CA MET A 268 5.98 18.04 -0.50
C MET A 268 5.90 19.38 -1.25
N GLU A 269 6.93 19.75 -2.02
CA GLU A 269 6.90 20.99 -2.83
C GLU A 269 5.88 20.90 -3.97
N GLU A 270 5.64 19.68 -4.47
CA GLU A 270 4.66 19.38 -5.52
C GLU A 270 3.22 19.39 -4.98
N LEU A 271 3.03 19.32 -3.67
CA LEU A 271 1.73 19.05 -3.04
C LEU A 271 1.58 19.85 -1.75
N PRO A 272 0.83 20.96 -1.77
CA PRO A 272 0.67 21.79 -0.60
C PRO A 272 -0.22 21.03 0.38
N LEU A 273 0.39 20.31 1.32
CA LEU A 273 -0.19 20.20 2.65
C LEU A 273 -0.42 21.64 3.09
N HIS A 274 -1.67 22.08 2.96
CA HIS A 274 -2.02 23.43 3.38
C HIS A 274 -1.71 23.48 4.86
N THR A 275 -0.95 24.50 5.23
CA THR A 275 -0.57 24.69 6.63
C THR A 275 -1.79 24.82 7.53
N ASP A 276 -2.97 25.07 6.97
CA ASP A 276 -4.25 25.14 7.65
C ASP A 276 -5.20 24.01 7.19
N ASN A 277 -5.34 22.98 8.03
CA ASN A 277 -6.35 21.94 7.86
C ASN A 277 -7.79 22.47 7.97
N ALA A 278 -8.01 23.65 8.58
CA ALA A 278 -9.34 24.27 8.68
C ALA A 278 -9.76 25.00 7.39
N ALA A 279 -8.80 25.35 6.53
CA ALA A 279 -9.07 26.00 5.24
C ALA A 279 -9.23 25.01 4.08
N SER A 280 -8.95 23.71 4.30
CA SER A 280 -8.76 22.73 3.24
C SER A 280 -9.85 21.67 3.25
N SER A 281 -10.65 21.63 2.20
CA SER A 281 -11.66 20.59 2.01
C SER A 281 -11.01 19.26 1.65
N ALA A 282 -11.06 18.29 2.57
CA ALA A 282 -10.77 16.88 2.26
C ALA A 282 -12.05 16.18 1.80
N PHE A 283 -11.91 15.24 0.87
CA PHE A 283 -13.04 14.50 0.30
C PHE A 283 -12.79 12.98 0.34
N TRP A 284 -13.87 12.23 0.57
CA TRP A 284 -13.93 10.77 0.48
C TRP A 284 -15.08 10.40 -0.46
N HIS A 285 -14.81 9.69 -1.55
CA HIS A 285 -15.79 9.38 -2.61
C HIS A 285 -16.65 10.58 -3.06
N GLY A 286 -16.02 11.75 -3.20
CA GLY A 286 -16.70 13.00 -3.62
C GLY A 286 -17.50 13.70 -2.51
N LYS A 287 -17.58 13.12 -1.30
CA LYS A 287 -18.22 13.71 -0.13
C LYS A 287 -17.21 14.43 0.74
N ASN A 288 -17.56 15.63 1.20
CA ASN A 288 -16.69 16.41 2.09
C ASN A 288 -16.53 15.70 3.44
N TYR A 289 -15.31 15.76 4.00
CA TYR A 289 -14.96 15.14 5.28
C TYR A 289 -15.94 15.48 6.42
N GLU A 290 -16.37 16.73 6.52
CA GLU A 290 -17.28 17.18 7.59
C GLU A 290 -18.66 16.53 7.53
N ALA A 291 -19.04 16.00 6.37
CA ALA A 291 -20.30 15.30 6.17
C ALA A 291 -20.19 13.79 6.41
N LEU A 292 -18.97 13.26 6.64
CA LEU A 292 -18.75 11.82 6.76
C LEU A 292 -19.33 11.25 8.06
N TRP A 293 -19.88 10.05 7.94
CA TRP A 293 -20.34 9.24 9.06
C TRP A 293 -19.20 8.35 9.56
N GLN A 294 -19.46 7.67 10.68
CA GLN A 294 -18.47 6.81 11.31
C GLN A 294 -18.06 5.65 10.39
N GLU A 295 -19.02 5.08 9.68
CA GLU A 295 -18.83 3.99 8.73
C GLU A 295 -17.89 4.41 7.59
N GLU A 296 -18.07 5.61 7.04
CA GLU A 296 -17.18 6.16 5.99
C GLU A 296 -15.78 6.45 6.55
N CYS A 297 -15.64 6.81 7.82
CA CYS A 297 -14.34 6.90 8.47
C CYS A 297 -13.67 5.53 8.65
N GLN A 298 -14.46 4.48 8.92
CA GLN A 298 -13.96 3.10 8.95
C GLN A 298 -13.48 2.65 7.57
N GLU A 299 -14.15 3.06 6.49
CA GLU A 299 -13.72 2.77 5.10
C GLU A 299 -12.36 3.39 4.78
N ILE A 300 -12.11 4.63 5.21
CA ILE A 300 -10.80 5.28 5.05
C ILE A 300 -9.70 4.47 5.72
N LEU A 301 -9.95 4.02 6.96
CA LEU A 301 -8.98 3.25 7.73
C LEU A 301 -8.84 1.81 7.21
N TRP A 302 -9.91 1.23 6.68
CA TRP A 302 -9.90 -0.04 5.96
C TRP A 302 -9.00 0.03 4.73
N GLU A 303 -9.17 1.03 3.86
CA GLU A 303 -8.34 1.18 2.66
C GLU A 303 -6.85 1.35 3.02
N LEU A 304 -6.56 2.19 4.03
CA LEU A 304 -5.20 2.36 4.53
C LEU A 304 -4.61 1.04 5.04
N ALA A 305 -5.40 0.20 5.71
CA ALA A 305 -4.97 -1.12 6.17
C ALA A 305 -4.73 -2.08 5.01
N GLU A 306 -5.65 -2.12 4.05
CA GLU A 306 -5.62 -3.01 2.90
C GLU A 306 -4.40 -2.73 2.00
N VAL A 307 -4.15 -1.46 1.67
CA VAL A 307 -2.96 -1.05 0.89
C VAL A 307 -1.67 -1.39 1.63
N ASN A 308 -1.61 -1.16 2.94
CA ASN A 308 -0.46 -1.54 3.75
C ASN A 308 -0.23 -3.05 3.71
N PHE A 309 -1.27 -3.85 3.91
CA PHE A 309 -1.19 -5.30 3.92
C PHE A 309 -0.67 -5.85 2.59
N HIS A 310 -1.16 -5.33 1.46
CA HIS A 310 -0.67 -5.73 0.12
C HIS A 310 0.81 -5.39 -0.05
N CYS A 311 1.22 -4.18 0.36
CA CYS A 311 2.62 -3.76 0.29
C CYS A 311 3.53 -4.62 1.19
N GLU A 312 3.12 -4.85 2.43
CA GLU A 312 3.85 -5.64 3.43
C GLU A 312 4.00 -7.10 3.02
N PHE A 313 2.93 -7.73 2.54
CA PHE A 313 2.97 -9.10 2.06
C PHE A 313 3.91 -9.26 0.86
N LYS A 314 3.84 -8.33 -0.10
CA LYS A 314 4.73 -8.34 -1.27
C LYS A 314 6.20 -8.15 -0.88
N ALA A 315 6.46 -7.23 0.04
CA ALA A 315 7.80 -6.98 0.56
C ALA A 315 8.35 -8.19 1.31
N LEU A 316 7.52 -8.82 2.14
CA LEU A 316 7.89 -10.05 2.84
C LEU A 316 8.19 -11.17 1.86
N HIS A 317 7.31 -11.42 0.89
CA HIS A 317 7.52 -12.48 -0.09
C HIS A 317 8.88 -12.30 -0.78
N ARG A 318 9.21 -11.09 -1.26
CA ARG A 318 10.50 -10.83 -1.90
C ARG A 318 11.71 -11.05 -1.00
N ARG A 319 11.61 -10.73 0.29
CA ARG A 319 12.68 -10.98 1.26
C ARG A 319 12.82 -12.46 1.58
N ALA A 320 11.70 -13.18 1.62
CA ALA A 320 11.65 -14.57 2.01
C ALA A 320 11.98 -15.53 0.87
N THR A 321 11.73 -15.19 -0.41
CA THR A 321 12.03 -16.05 -1.57
C THR A 321 13.48 -16.02 -2.06
N GLY A 322 14.28 -15.02 -1.64
CA GLY A 322 15.59 -14.78 -2.22
C GLY A 322 15.53 -14.32 -3.70
N SER A 323 16.67 -14.25 -4.38
CA SER A 323 16.82 -13.60 -5.70
C SER A 323 16.31 -14.40 -6.91
N ASN A 324 15.86 -15.65 -6.75
CA ASN A 324 15.68 -16.59 -7.87
C ASN A 324 14.23 -16.81 -8.34
N GLU A 325 13.20 -16.44 -7.58
CA GLU A 325 11.79 -16.71 -7.94
C GLU A 325 10.89 -15.46 -7.83
N GLN A 326 11.07 -14.50 -8.74
CA GLN A 326 10.28 -13.25 -8.76
C GLN A 326 8.97 -13.33 -9.57
N ASN A 327 8.64 -14.49 -10.16
CA ASN A 327 7.63 -14.59 -11.22
C ASN A 327 6.24 -15.07 -10.76
N LEU A 328 6.02 -15.32 -9.46
CA LEU A 328 4.69 -15.72 -9.00
C LEU A 328 3.74 -14.52 -9.02
N PRO A 329 2.49 -14.64 -9.51
CA PRO A 329 1.53 -13.53 -9.50
C PRO A 329 0.98 -13.30 -8.09
N ILE A 330 1.78 -12.66 -7.21
CA ILE A 330 1.42 -12.32 -5.82
C ILE A 330 0.08 -11.57 -5.75
N MET A 331 -0.25 -10.77 -6.75
CA MET A 331 -1.52 -10.03 -6.81
C MET A 331 -2.75 -10.95 -6.73
N ARG A 332 -2.62 -12.24 -7.09
CA ARG A 332 -3.70 -13.22 -6.93
C ARG A 332 -4.07 -13.51 -5.47
N CYS A 333 -3.22 -13.14 -4.51
CA CYS A 333 -3.48 -13.27 -3.09
C CYS A 333 -4.55 -12.30 -2.58
N PHE A 334 -4.90 -11.28 -3.36
CA PHE A 334 -5.80 -10.21 -2.93
C PHE A 334 -6.98 -10.05 -3.89
N PRO A 335 -8.18 -9.68 -3.39
CA PRO A 335 -9.21 -9.10 -4.24
C PRO A 335 -8.68 -7.78 -4.83
N ASP A 336 -9.08 -7.47 -6.06
CA ASP A 336 -8.60 -6.29 -6.79
C ASP A 336 -7.07 -6.17 -6.87
N GLY A 337 -6.34 -7.29 -6.79
CA GLY A 337 -4.87 -7.26 -6.78
C GLY A 337 -4.27 -6.64 -8.05
N ASP A 338 -4.98 -6.63 -9.17
CA ASP A 338 -4.47 -5.99 -10.39
C ASP A 338 -4.81 -4.48 -10.47
N HIS A 339 -5.62 -3.94 -9.55
CA HIS A 339 -5.97 -2.51 -9.48
C HIS A 339 -4.89 -1.70 -8.78
N LEU A 340 -4.78 -0.40 -9.09
CA LEU A 340 -3.86 0.48 -8.38
C LEU A 340 -4.32 0.72 -6.93
N PRO A 341 -3.39 0.98 -5.98
CA PRO A 341 -3.71 1.21 -4.56
C PRO A 341 -4.80 2.26 -4.28
N GLY A 342 -4.91 3.29 -5.13
CA GLY A 342 -5.95 4.32 -5.00
C GLY A 342 -7.28 4.02 -5.68
N GLN A 343 -7.40 2.84 -6.30
CA GLN A 343 -8.56 2.37 -7.05
C GLN A 343 -9.21 1.13 -6.40
N LEU A 344 -8.81 0.76 -5.18
CA LEU A 344 -9.48 -0.30 -4.45
C LEU A 344 -10.96 0.06 -4.26
N ASP A 345 -11.84 -0.85 -4.65
CA ASP A 345 -13.28 -0.69 -4.44
C ASP A 345 -13.60 -1.05 -2.98
N ILE A 346 -14.25 -0.15 -2.25
CA ILE A 346 -14.70 -0.42 -0.86
C ILE A 346 -15.68 -1.59 -0.82
N GLY A 347 -16.39 -1.85 -1.92
CA GLY A 347 -17.17 -3.07 -2.13
C GLY A 347 -16.38 -4.35 -1.89
N ALA A 348 -15.07 -4.36 -2.12
CA ALA A 348 -14.19 -5.52 -1.92
C ALA A 348 -13.90 -5.84 -0.45
N ALA A 349 -14.20 -4.96 0.51
CA ALA A 349 -13.84 -5.10 1.92
C ALA A 349 -14.34 -6.38 2.61
N ASN A 350 -15.44 -6.93 2.09
CA ASN A 350 -16.05 -8.16 2.61
C ASN A 350 -15.95 -9.32 1.62
N TYR A 351 -15.01 -9.23 0.68
CA TYR A 351 -14.64 -10.27 -0.27
C TYR A 351 -13.20 -10.72 -0.01
N GLY A 352 -12.76 -11.75 -0.74
CA GLY A 352 -11.43 -12.28 -0.56
C GLY A 352 -11.25 -12.90 0.81
N LEU A 353 -10.28 -12.45 1.58
CA LEU A 353 -10.03 -12.93 2.94
C LEU A 353 -11.17 -12.58 3.91
N GLY A 354 -11.90 -11.49 3.62
CA GLY A 354 -13.02 -11.02 4.45
C GLY A 354 -14.36 -11.67 4.15
N ASP A 355 -14.44 -12.61 3.19
CA ASP A 355 -15.72 -13.23 2.81
C ASP A 355 -16.19 -14.24 3.88
N LEU A 356 -17.48 -14.22 4.21
CA LEU A 356 -18.07 -15.15 5.17
C LEU A 356 -18.04 -16.60 4.68
N LEU A 357 -18.09 -16.81 3.35
CA LEU A 357 -18.07 -18.14 2.74
C LEU A 357 -16.63 -18.57 2.46
N TRP A 358 -16.21 -19.66 3.11
CA TRP A 358 -14.86 -20.20 2.97
C TRP A 358 -14.48 -20.53 1.51
N LEU A 359 -15.46 -20.97 0.69
CA LEU A 359 -15.26 -21.25 -0.73
C LEU A 359 -14.84 -20.00 -1.53
N ARG A 360 -15.27 -18.81 -1.09
CA ARG A 360 -14.90 -17.54 -1.73
C ARG A 360 -13.58 -17.01 -1.21
N ARG A 361 -13.19 -17.35 0.03
CA ARG A 361 -11.84 -17.08 0.56
C ARG A 361 -10.77 -17.98 -0.04
N ALA A 362 -11.13 -19.23 -0.35
CA ALA A 362 -10.19 -20.28 -0.74
C ALA A 362 -9.20 -19.87 -1.84
N PRO A 363 -9.61 -19.29 -2.99
CA PRO A 363 -8.67 -18.91 -4.05
C PRO A 363 -7.51 -18.01 -3.57
N TYR A 364 -7.77 -17.13 -2.60
CA TYR A 364 -6.79 -16.17 -2.09
C TYR A 364 -5.83 -16.83 -1.09
N ILE A 365 -6.36 -17.66 -0.19
CA ILE A 365 -5.56 -18.44 0.76
C ILE A 365 -4.66 -19.45 0.03
N PHE A 366 -5.16 -20.11 -1.03
CA PHE A 366 -4.33 -21.03 -1.82
C PHE A 366 -3.27 -20.29 -2.65
N ALA A 367 -3.57 -19.10 -3.19
CA ALA A 367 -2.56 -18.24 -3.81
C ALA A 367 -1.47 -17.82 -2.80
N MET A 368 -1.85 -17.45 -1.57
CA MET A 368 -0.91 -17.13 -0.49
C MET A 368 -0.07 -18.34 -0.09
N LYS A 369 -0.70 -19.50 0.10
CA LYS A 369 -0.03 -20.78 0.38
C LYS A 369 1.04 -21.06 -0.69
N LYS A 370 0.69 -20.94 -1.97
CA LYS A 370 1.63 -21.14 -3.09
C LYS A 370 2.80 -20.16 -3.02
N ALA A 371 2.53 -18.89 -2.72
CA ALA A 371 3.56 -17.87 -2.55
C ALA A 371 4.45 -18.10 -1.32
N MET A 372 3.92 -18.69 -0.25
CA MET A 372 4.67 -19.00 0.97
C MET A 372 5.52 -20.25 0.87
N ARG A 373 5.16 -21.19 -0.01
CA ARG A 373 5.96 -22.40 -0.28
C ARG A 373 7.33 -22.10 -0.89
N THR A 374 7.47 -20.96 -1.56
CA THR A 374 8.72 -20.53 -2.19
C THR A 374 9.64 -19.77 -1.22
N TRP A 375 9.21 -19.56 0.03
CA TRP A 375 10.02 -18.91 1.05
C TRP A 375 11.15 -19.85 1.50
N GLU A 376 12.34 -19.30 1.70
CA GLU A 376 13.56 -20.05 2.05
C GLU A 376 13.46 -20.76 3.41
N ASP A 377 12.62 -20.23 4.32
CA ASP A 377 12.42 -20.81 5.64
C ASP A 377 11.47 -22.01 5.51
N MET A 378 11.81 -23.15 6.13
CA MET A 378 11.04 -24.40 5.99
C MET A 378 9.55 -24.18 6.28
N PRO A 379 8.66 -24.20 5.26
CA PRO A 379 7.26 -23.92 5.48
C PRO A 379 6.62 -25.10 6.26
N PRO A 380 5.58 -24.84 7.06
CA PRO A 380 4.81 -25.91 7.70
C PRO A 380 4.39 -26.99 6.70
N SER A 381 4.36 -28.25 7.14
CA SER A 381 4.03 -29.39 6.26
C SER A 381 2.71 -29.21 5.53
N LEU A 382 1.72 -28.58 6.17
CA LEU A 382 0.41 -28.28 5.60
C LEU A 382 0.49 -27.31 4.41
N LEU A 383 1.44 -26.37 4.39
CA LEU A 383 1.64 -25.50 3.23
C LEU A 383 2.23 -26.26 2.05
N SER A 384 2.95 -27.37 2.28
CA SER A 384 3.52 -28.19 1.22
C SER A 384 2.58 -29.28 0.71
N GLU A 385 1.50 -29.57 1.43
CA GLU A 385 0.54 -30.63 1.08
C GLU A 385 -0.26 -30.27 -0.18
N VAL A 386 -0.40 -31.22 -1.10
CA VAL A 386 -1.21 -31.08 -2.32
C VAL A 386 -2.32 -32.12 -2.29
N ARG A 387 -3.57 -31.73 -2.56
CA ARG A 387 -4.73 -32.62 -2.49
C ARG A 387 -5.51 -32.69 -3.79
N THR A 388 -5.31 -33.77 -4.51
CA THR A 388 -6.01 -34.04 -5.78
C THR A 388 -7.51 -34.26 -5.63
N ALA A 389 -7.96 -34.71 -4.45
CA ALA A 389 -9.38 -34.91 -4.13
C ALA A 389 -10.08 -33.60 -3.70
N GLY A 390 -9.35 -32.50 -3.56
CA GLY A 390 -9.82 -31.24 -3.02
C GLY A 390 -9.77 -31.16 -1.49
N TRP A 391 -10.23 -30.02 -1.00
CA TRP A 391 -10.21 -29.60 0.41
C TRP A 391 -11.63 -29.45 0.92
N THR A 392 -11.92 -30.03 2.08
CA THR A 392 -13.17 -29.77 2.82
C THR A 392 -13.05 -28.47 3.62
N GLU A 393 -14.18 -27.91 4.08
CA GLU A 393 -14.20 -26.70 4.90
C GLU A 393 -13.28 -26.79 6.12
N LYS A 394 -13.35 -27.89 6.90
CA LYS A 394 -12.52 -28.07 8.09
C LYS A 394 -11.03 -28.05 7.77
N GLU A 395 -10.64 -28.66 6.65
CA GLU A 395 -9.24 -28.72 6.23
C GLU A 395 -8.78 -27.37 5.69
N PHE A 396 -9.64 -26.69 4.93
CA PHE A 396 -9.40 -25.32 4.49
C PHE A 396 -9.17 -24.36 5.67
N LEU A 397 -10.00 -24.41 6.70
CA LEU A 397 -9.84 -23.55 7.88
C LEU A 397 -8.50 -23.77 8.58
N SER A 398 -8.01 -25.03 8.60
CA SER A 398 -6.68 -25.34 9.13
C SER A 398 -5.54 -24.80 8.24
N VAL A 399 -5.73 -24.79 6.91
CA VAL A 399 -4.80 -24.17 5.97
C VAL A 399 -4.78 -22.65 6.17
N GLU A 400 -5.95 -22.01 6.28
CA GLU A 400 -6.09 -20.56 6.52
C GLU A 400 -5.40 -20.14 7.83
N GLU A 401 -5.63 -20.87 8.92
CA GLU A 401 -4.93 -20.65 10.20
C GLU A 401 -3.42 -20.81 10.06
N THR A 402 -2.95 -21.81 9.31
CA THR A 402 -1.51 -22.04 9.10
C THR A 402 -0.88 -20.93 8.25
N VAL A 403 -1.55 -20.47 7.20
CA VAL A 403 -1.12 -19.35 6.36
C VAL A 403 -1.02 -18.07 7.19
N ALA A 404 -2.04 -17.75 8.00
CA ALA A 404 -2.04 -16.56 8.84
C ALA A 404 -0.93 -16.61 9.90
N ASN A 405 -0.77 -17.73 10.61
CA ASN A 405 0.30 -17.90 11.60
C ASN A 405 1.69 -17.79 10.98
N TYR A 406 1.90 -18.46 9.85
CA TYR A 406 3.19 -18.43 9.16
C TYR A 406 3.49 -17.03 8.62
N TYR A 407 2.49 -16.31 8.09
CA TYR A 407 2.64 -14.91 7.70
C TYR A 407 3.10 -14.04 8.87
N CYS A 408 2.32 -13.99 9.95
CA CYS A 408 2.56 -13.07 11.06
C CYS A 408 3.92 -13.34 11.72
N ASP A 409 4.25 -14.62 11.91
CA ASP A 409 5.52 -15.02 12.51
C ASP A 409 6.72 -14.69 11.61
N THR A 410 6.64 -15.05 10.33
CA THR A 410 7.71 -14.74 9.36
C THR A 410 7.85 -13.23 9.19
N PHE A 411 6.75 -12.47 9.13
CA PHE A 411 6.79 -11.02 9.05
C PHE A 411 7.58 -10.43 10.23
N TRP A 412 7.30 -10.86 11.47
CA TRP A 412 8.06 -10.44 12.63
C TRP A 412 9.55 -10.76 12.50
N GLN A 413 9.90 -11.96 12.01
CA GLN A 413 11.30 -12.36 11.84
C GLN A 413 12.07 -11.43 10.89
N TYR A 414 11.44 -10.94 9.81
CA TYR A 414 12.14 -10.07 8.84
C TYR A 414 12.04 -8.59 9.18
N PHE A 415 10.89 -8.13 9.69
CA PHE A 415 10.61 -6.71 9.90
C PHE A 415 10.79 -6.27 11.37
N GLY A 416 10.64 -7.17 12.34
CA GLY A 416 10.80 -6.84 13.77
C GLY A 416 9.73 -5.88 14.31
N HIS A 417 8.60 -5.77 13.60
CA HIS A 417 7.39 -5.08 14.06
C HIS A 417 6.14 -5.88 13.68
N ALA A 418 5.01 -5.54 14.30
CA ALA A 418 3.74 -6.17 13.98
C ALA A 418 3.29 -5.79 12.55
N PRO A 419 2.80 -6.76 11.75
CA PRO A 419 2.23 -6.48 10.44
C PRO A 419 0.91 -5.71 10.56
N VAL A 420 0.53 -5.03 9.49
CA VAL A 420 -0.84 -4.62 9.21
C VAL A 420 -1.58 -5.80 8.61
N LEU A 421 -2.81 -6.03 9.07
CA LEU A 421 -3.59 -7.23 8.77
C LEU A 421 -4.87 -6.88 8.00
N PRO A 422 -5.42 -7.84 7.25
CA PRO A 422 -6.64 -7.62 6.49
C PRO A 422 -7.83 -7.45 7.44
N TRP A 423 -8.68 -6.50 7.09
CA TRP A 423 -9.79 -6.02 7.90
C TRP A 423 -11.12 -6.24 7.21
N GLN A 424 -12.18 -6.39 8.00
CA GLN A 424 -13.55 -6.57 7.53
C GLN A 424 -14.43 -5.41 7.98
N LEU A 425 -15.20 -4.84 7.04
CA LEU A 425 -16.19 -3.81 7.33
C LEU A 425 -17.52 -4.43 7.76
N MET A 426 -18.05 -3.99 8.90
CA MET A 426 -19.29 -4.56 9.45
C MET A 426 -20.55 -4.00 8.78
N HIS A 427 -20.45 -2.86 8.10
CA HIS A 427 -21.53 -2.29 7.31
C HIS A 427 -21.49 -2.77 5.87
N ARG A 428 -22.61 -2.58 5.16
CA ARG A 428 -22.72 -2.91 3.74
C ARG A 428 -22.08 -1.79 2.92
N THR A 429 -21.06 -2.14 2.14
CA THR A 429 -20.20 -1.17 1.43
C THR A 429 -20.74 -0.78 0.06
N SER A 430 -20.96 -1.74 -0.84
CA SER A 430 -21.57 -1.50 -2.16
C SER A 430 -22.29 -2.75 -2.68
N GLU A 431 -23.45 -2.59 -3.31
CA GLU A 431 -24.15 -3.70 -3.99
C GLU A 431 -23.57 -4.00 -5.39
N ASP A 432 -22.86 -3.03 -5.97
CA ASP A 432 -22.45 -3.05 -7.37
C ASP A 432 -21.07 -3.67 -7.58
N TYR A 433 -20.36 -4.01 -6.50
CA TYR A 433 -19.05 -4.64 -6.61
C TYR A 433 -19.17 -6.06 -7.17
N VAL A 434 -18.48 -6.27 -8.30
CA VAL A 434 -18.41 -7.55 -8.98
C VAL A 434 -17.01 -8.13 -8.79
N PRO A 435 -16.84 -9.19 -7.99
CA PRO A 435 -15.52 -9.77 -7.77
C PRO A 435 -14.95 -10.37 -9.07
N GLU A 436 -13.63 -10.31 -9.21
CA GLU A 436 -12.90 -10.92 -10.32
C GLU A 436 -13.27 -12.41 -10.49
N ALA A 437 -13.51 -12.82 -11.74
CA ALA A 437 -13.75 -14.23 -12.03
C ALA A 437 -12.48 -15.06 -11.77
N ARG A 438 -12.53 -15.94 -10.77
CA ARG A 438 -11.46 -16.90 -10.49
C ARG A 438 -11.83 -18.28 -11.03
N LEU A 439 -10.86 -18.95 -11.66
CA LEU A 439 -11.04 -20.30 -12.17
C LEU A 439 -11.26 -21.25 -10.99
N GLN A 440 -12.50 -21.71 -10.82
CA GLN A 440 -12.85 -22.77 -9.88
C GLN A 440 -13.17 -24.03 -10.68
N MET A 441 -12.57 -25.15 -10.31
CA MET A 441 -13.06 -26.44 -10.81
C MET A 441 -14.40 -26.74 -10.13
N THR A 442 -15.46 -26.83 -10.94
CA THR A 442 -16.74 -27.36 -10.49
C THR A 442 -16.56 -28.84 -10.19
N THR A 443 -16.52 -29.19 -8.91
CA THR A 443 -16.51 -30.60 -8.51
C THR A 443 -17.95 -31.11 -8.44
N SER A 444 -18.17 -32.38 -8.76
CA SER A 444 -19.47 -33.04 -8.55
C SER A 444 -19.78 -33.29 -7.07
N ARG A 445 -18.87 -32.92 -6.16
CA ARG A 445 -18.98 -33.10 -4.71
C ARG A 445 -19.26 -31.75 -4.06
N SER A 446 -20.50 -31.56 -3.60
CA SER A 446 -20.87 -30.37 -2.82
C SER A 446 -19.94 -30.19 -1.62
N GLY A 447 -19.47 -28.97 -1.38
CA GLY A 447 -18.65 -28.63 -0.20
C GLY A 447 -17.17 -28.99 -0.30
N VAL A 448 -16.64 -29.21 -1.50
CA VAL A 448 -15.21 -29.46 -1.73
C VAL A 448 -14.64 -28.42 -2.68
N TYR A 449 -13.52 -27.81 -2.28
CA TYR A 449 -12.75 -26.89 -3.11
C TYR A 449 -11.56 -27.61 -3.75
N VAL A 450 -11.38 -27.44 -5.06
CA VAL A 450 -10.20 -27.93 -5.77
C VAL A 450 -9.48 -26.74 -6.38
N ASP A 451 -8.26 -26.49 -5.90
CA ASP A 451 -7.41 -25.49 -6.52
C ASP A 451 -6.84 -26.06 -7.83
N VAL A 452 -7.21 -25.44 -8.94
CA VAL A 452 -6.73 -25.85 -10.28
C VAL A 452 -5.22 -25.68 -10.38
N GLU A 453 -4.68 -24.67 -9.69
CA GLU A 453 -3.26 -24.35 -9.72
C GLU A 453 -2.40 -25.30 -8.88
N GLU A 454 -2.99 -26.08 -7.95
CA GLU A 454 -2.29 -27.15 -7.22
C GLU A 454 -2.15 -28.42 -8.06
N LEU A 455 -2.94 -28.56 -9.14
CA LEU A 455 -2.94 -29.74 -10.01
C LEU A 455 -1.99 -29.61 -11.22
N SER A 456 -1.52 -28.38 -11.49
CA SER A 456 -0.58 -28.02 -12.57
C SER A 456 0.83 -27.87 -12.02
#